data_AF-A0A2M7TIH9-F1
#
_entry.id   AF-A0A2M7TIH9-F1
#
_cell.length_a   1.000
_cell.length_b   1.000
_cell.length_c   1.000
_cell.angle_alpha   90.00
_cell.angle_beta   90.00
_cell.angle_gamma   90.00
#
_symmetry.space_group_name_H-M   'P 1'
#
loop_
_entity.id
_entity.type
_entity.pdbx_description
1 polymer ?
#
loop_
_entity_poly.entity_id
_entity_poly.type
_entity_poly.pdbx_seq_one_letter_code
_entity_poly.pdbx_strand_id
1 'polypeptide(L)'
;MPAFPTILIPTPEVGPQGSFGNLLNSFITWAIAIGALATLAFILMGGFSYVTAQDDAEKAEGARKTITNGVIGLIIIASAFIIWKLVVSLLNLDALFS
;
A
#
# COMPACT_ATOMS: atom_id res chain seq x y z
N MET A 1 16.34 -27.39 52.08
CA MET A 1 16.53 -27.58 50.63
C MET A 1 16.71 -26.18 50.04
N PRO A 2 17.89 -25.79 49.53
CA PRO A 2 18.05 -24.48 48.91
C PRO A 2 17.23 -24.43 47.61
N ALA A 3 16.50 -23.33 47.38
CA ALA A 3 15.76 -23.11 46.15
C ALA A 3 16.74 -23.00 44.97
N PHE A 4 16.44 -23.67 43.86
CA PHE A 4 17.23 -23.54 42.64
C PHE A 4 17.07 -22.12 42.08
N PRO A 5 18.17 -21.42 41.71
CA PRO A 5 18.07 -20.13 41.04
C PRO A 5 17.45 -20.33 39.66
N THR A 6 16.34 -19.65 39.38
CA THR A 6 15.70 -19.63 38.07
C THR A 6 16.58 -18.84 37.11
N ILE A 7 17.35 -19.53 36.27
CA ILE A 7 18.04 -18.89 35.15
C ILE A 7 16.95 -18.29 34.25
N LEU A 8 16.97 -16.96 34.06
CA LEU A 8 16.20 -16.31 33.01
C LEU A 8 16.79 -16.76 31.68
N ILE A 9 16.32 -17.89 31.16
CA ILE A 9 16.61 -18.27 29.78
C ILE A 9 15.95 -17.17 28.95
N PRO A 10 16.70 -16.33 28.22
CA PRO A 10 16.07 -15.45 27.25
C PRO A 10 15.35 -16.40 26.30
N THR A 11 14.02 -16.40 26.34
CA THR A 11 13.24 -17.06 25.30
C THR A 11 13.79 -16.50 23.99
N PRO A 12 14.18 -17.33 23.02
CA PRO A 12 14.44 -16.79 21.70
C PRO A 12 13.21 -15.95 21.37
N GLU A 13 13.42 -14.66 21.12
CA GLU A 13 12.40 -13.84 20.49
C GLU A 13 12.13 -14.55 19.17
N VAL A 14 11.13 -15.43 19.19
CA VAL A 14 10.70 -16.18 18.02
C VAL A 14 10.24 -15.10 17.07
N GLY A 15 11.13 -14.78 16.13
CA GLY A 15 10.87 -13.84 15.05
C GLY A 15 9.48 -14.13 14.48
N PRO A 16 8.72 -13.09 14.13
CA PRO A 16 7.27 -13.13 14.07
C PRO A 16 6.72 -14.42 13.42
N GLN A 17 6.08 -15.27 14.22
CA GLN A 17 5.49 -16.55 13.80
C GLN A 17 4.20 -16.37 12.96
N GLY A 18 4.30 -15.61 11.87
CA GLY A 18 3.26 -15.38 10.87
C GLY A 18 3.90 -15.15 9.50
N SER A 19 4.61 -16.16 8.98
CA SER A 19 5.60 -16.01 7.90
C SER A 19 5.03 -15.50 6.58
N PHE A 20 3.75 -15.75 6.25
CA PHE A 20 3.13 -15.19 5.04
C PHE A 20 2.46 -13.84 5.27
N GLY A 21 1.71 -13.70 6.37
CA GLY A 21 0.96 -12.49 6.69
C GLY A 21 1.87 -11.27 6.88
N ASN A 22 3.01 -11.43 7.55
CA ASN A 22 3.95 -10.33 7.78
C ASN A 22 4.72 -9.94 6.52
N LEU A 23 5.15 -10.91 5.71
CA LEU A 23 5.79 -10.62 4.41
C LEU A 23 4.83 -9.89 3.47
N LEU A 24 3.56 -10.31 3.46
CA LEU A 24 2.54 -9.71 2.62
C LEU A 24 2.10 -8.34 3.12
N ASN A 25 1.96 -8.14 4.43
CA ASN A 25 1.69 -6.83 5.01
C ASN A 25 2.83 -5.84 4.71
N SER A 26 4.07 -6.29 4.84
CA SER A 26 5.24 -5.50 4.46
C SER A 26 5.22 -5.16 2.96
N PHE A 27 4.92 -6.13 2.10
CA PHE A 27 4.79 -5.91 0.66
C PHE A 27 3.69 -4.89 0.31
N ILE A 28 2.51 -5.02 0.91
CA ILE A 28 1.39 -4.09 0.70
C ILE A 28 1.76 -2.68 1.17
N THR A 29 2.42 -2.56 2.32
CA THR A 29 2.89 -1.26 2.85
C THR A 29 3.86 -0.60 1.88
N TRP A 30 4.82 -1.36 1.34
CA TRP A 30 5.74 -0.87 0.31
C TRP A 30 5.03 -0.52 -1.01
N ALA A 31 4.07 -1.35 -1.45
CA ALA A 31 3.29 -1.10 -2.66
C ALA A 31 2.45 0.18 -2.55
N ILE A 32 1.84 0.44 -1.39
CA ILE A 32 1.10 1.69 -1.12
C ILE A 32 2.04 2.88 -1.09
N ALA A 33 3.22 2.77 -0.45
CA ALA A 33 4.19 3.85 -0.40
C ALA A 33 4.69 4.24 -1.80
N ILE A 34 5.03 3.24 -2.63
CA ILE A 34 5.45 3.45 -4.03
C ILE A 34 4.27 3.98 -4.86
N GLY A 35 3.07 3.43 -4.67
CA GLY A 35 1.85 3.88 -5.33
C GLY A 35 1.54 5.35 -5.05
N ALA A 36 1.63 5.77 -3.78
CA ALA A 36 1.43 7.16 -3.37
C ALA A 36 2.45 8.11 -4.00
N LEU A 37 3.73 7.71 -4.04
CA LEU A 37 4.79 8.49 -4.68
C LEU A 37 4.57 8.61 -6.20
N ALA A 38 4.19 7.51 -6.85
CA ALA A 38 3.88 7.49 -8.28
C ALA A 38 2.67 8.36 -8.60
N THR A 39 1.59 8.28 -7.80
CA THR A 39 0.42 9.13 -7.98
C THR A 39 0.75 10.61 -7.81
N LEU A 40 1.58 10.96 -6.81
CA LEU A 40 2.05 12.34 -6.64
C LEU A 40 2.81 12.83 -7.89
N ALA A 41 3.73 12.01 -8.42
CA ALA A 41 4.47 12.36 -9.63
C ALA A 41 3.56 12.54 -10.86
N PHE A 42 2.57 11.66 -11.05
CA PHE A 42 1.59 11.78 -12.13
C PHE A 42 0.72 13.03 -12.01
N ILE A 43 0.28 13.38 -10.80
CA ILE A 43 -0.49 14.61 -10.54
C ILE A 43 0.36 15.84 -10.84
N LEU A 44 1.63 15.86 -10.42
CA LEU A 44 2.54 16.97 -10.71
C LEU A 44 2.78 17.13 -12.22
N MET A 45 3.05 16.04 -12.94
CA MET A 45 3.25 16.08 -14.40
C MET A 45 1.98 16.51 -15.15
N GLY A 46 0.82 15.97 -14.77
CA GLY A 46 -0.47 16.34 -15.36
C GLY A 46 -0.88 17.78 -15.06
N GLY A 47 -0.64 18.23 -13.82
CA GLY A 47 -0.89 19.61 -13.38
C GLY A 47 0.00 20.62 -14.08
N PHE A 48 1.30 20.33 -14.21
CA PHE A 48 2.22 21.21 -14.96
C PHE A 48 1.83 21.29 -16.44
N SER A 49 1.51 20.16 -17.07
CA SER A 49 1.06 20.12 -18.46
C SER A 49 -0.23 20.92 -18.67
N TYR A 50 -1.19 20.83 -17.74
CA TYR A 50 -2.43 21.59 -17.79
C TYR A 50 -2.22 23.11 -17.66
N VAL A 51 -1.34 23.54 -16.75
CA VAL A 51 -1.00 24.97 -16.57
C VAL A 51 -0.26 25.53 -17.77
N THR A 52 0.61 24.73 -18.41
CA THR A 52 1.41 25.16 -19.56
C THR A 52 0.62 25.15 -20.87
N ALA A 53 -0.55 24.49 -20.93
CA ALA A 53 -1.37 24.39 -22.13
C ALA A 53 -2.02 25.72 -22.56
N GLN A 54 -2.12 26.71 -21.66
CA GLN A 54 -2.62 28.08 -21.89
C GLN A 54 -3.83 28.20 -22.85
N ASP A 55 -3.59 28.29 -24.17
CA ASP A 55 -4.59 28.56 -25.22
C ASP A 55 -4.64 27.46 -26.32
N ASP A 56 -3.86 26.39 -26.17
CA ASP A 56 -3.79 25.28 -27.11
C ASP A 56 -4.76 24.17 -26.68
N ALA A 57 -5.93 24.12 -27.35
CA ALA A 57 -7.00 23.19 -27.04
C ALA A 57 -6.57 21.72 -27.12
N GLU A 58 -5.64 21.38 -28.02
CA GLU A 58 -5.13 20.02 -28.18
C GLU A 58 -4.27 19.60 -26.98
N LYS A 59 -3.43 20.52 -26.47
CA LYS A 59 -2.67 20.31 -25.23
C LYS A 59 -3.55 20.25 -24.00
N ALA A 60 -4.61 21.07 -23.94
CA ALA A 60 -5.57 21.06 -22.84
C ALA A 60 -6.36 19.73 -22.80
N GLU A 61 -6.74 19.19 -23.95
CA GLU A 61 -7.39 17.88 -24.06
C GLU A 61 -6.43 16.74 -23.68
N GLY A 62 -5.19 16.77 -24.16
CA GLY A 62 -4.14 15.83 -23.77
C GLY A 62 -3.88 15.85 -22.27
N ALA A 63 -3.76 17.03 -21.66
CA ALA A 63 -3.56 17.18 -20.22
C ALA A 63 -4.76 16.63 -19.41
N ARG A 64 -6.00 16.88 -19.86
CA ARG A 64 -7.19 16.28 -19.23
C ARG A 64 -7.16 14.76 -19.29
N LYS A 65 -6.76 14.19 -20.42
CA LYS A 65 -6.62 12.72 -20.57
C LYS A 65 -5.56 12.16 -19.62
N THR A 66 -4.43 12.85 -19.47
CA THR A 66 -3.38 12.49 -18.52
C THR A 66 -3.87 12.56 -17.07
N ILE A 67 -4.62 13.61 -16.70
CA ILE A 67 -5.22 13.75 -15.37
C ILE A 67 -6.21 12.60 -15.11
N THR A 68 -7.12 12.32 -16.05
CA THR A 68 -8.09 11.22 -15.94
C THR A 68 -7.38 9.88 -15.77
N ASN A 69 -6.33 9.62 -16.55
CA ASN A 69 -5.53 8.38 -16.40
C ASN A 69 -4.81 8.31 -15.04
N GLY A 70 -4.29 9.42 -14.52
CA GLY A 70 -3.71 9.50 -13.18
C GLY A 70 -4.74 9.23 -12.08
N VAL A 71 -5.96 9.76 -12.21
CA VAL A 71 -7.08 9.51 -11.30
C VAL A 71 -7.51 8.05 -11.35
N ILE A 72 -7.58 7.45 -12.54
CA ILE A 72 -7.86 6.01 -12.70
C ILE A 72 -6.80 5.17 -11.99
N GLY A 73 -5.52 5.52 -12.11
CA GLY A 73 -4.43 4.86 -11.39
C GLY A 73 -4.61 4.92 -9.87
N LEU A 74 -4.98 6.09 -9.33
CA LEU A 74 -5.29 6.26 -7.91
C LEU A 74 -6.45 5.37 -7.46
N ILE A 75 -7.53 5.33 -8.25
CA ILE A 75 -8.71 4.50 -7.99
C ILE A 75 -8.36 3.01 -7.99
N ILE A 76 -7.48 2.55 -8.88
CA ILE A 76 -7.02 1.15 -8.93
C ILE A 76 -6.28 0.79 -7.64
N ILE A 77 -5.35 1.64 -7.18
CA ILE A 77 -4.62 1.39 -5.92
C ILE A 77 -5.58 1.36 -4.73
N ALA A 78 -6.52 2.31 -4.66
CA ALA A 78 -7.52 2.38 -3.59
C ALA A 78 -8.44 1.15 -3.58
N SER A 79 -8.94 0.73 -4.75
CA SER A 79 -9.81 -0.43 -4.90
C SER A 79 -9.09 -1.75 -4.62
N ALA A 80 -7.84 -1.90 -5.04
CA ALA A 80 -7.02 -3.06 -4.70
C ALA A 80 -6.88 -3.26 -3.18
N PHE A 81 -6.69 -2.16 -2.42
CA PHE A 81 -6.59 -2.22 -0.96
C PHE A 81 -7.91 -2.63 -0.30
N ILE A 82 -9.03 -2.11 -0.78
CA ILE A 82 -10.37 -2.45 -0.27
C ILE A 82 -10.68 -3.91 -0.55
N ILE A 83 -10.44 -4.38 -1.77
CA ILE A 83 -10.64 -5.78 -2.17
C ILE A 83 -9.77 -6.70 -1.31
N TRP A 84 -8.50 -6.35 -1.10
CA TRP A 84 -7.61 -7.10 -0.23
C TRP A 84 -8.19 -7.27 1.19
N LYS A 85 -8.60 -6.16 1.83
CA LYS A 85 -9.22 -6.20 3.16
C LYS A 85 -10.50 -7.04 3.19
N LEU A 86 -11.31 -6.94 2.15
CA LEU A 86 -12.52 -7.74 2.01
C LEU A 86 -12.19 -9.23 1.87
N VAL A 87 -11.17 -9.61 1.09
CA VAL A 87 -10.76 -11.02 0.93
C VAL A 87 -10.29 -11.60 2.26
N VAL A 88 -9.46 -10.88 3.02
CA VAL A 88 -8.98 -11.32 4.34
C VAL A 88 -10.16 -11.51 5.32
N SER A 89 -11.08 -10.54 5.35
CA SER A 89 -12.25 -10.58 6.23
C SER A 89 -13.26 -11.65 5.84
N LEU A 90 -13.54 -11.82 4.53
CA LEU A 90 -14.51 -12.80 4.03
C LEU A 90 -14.02 -14.24 4.20
N LEU A 91 -12.72 -14.48 4.06
CA LEU A 91 -12.11 -15.79 4.29
C LEU A 91 -11.93 -16.10 5.79
N ASN A 92 -12.32 -15.17 6.68
CA ASN A 92 -12.29 -15.30 8.14
C ASN A 92 -10.93 -15.83 8.66
N LEU A 93 -9.84 -15.52 7.93
CA LEU A 93 -8.49 -15.98 8.24
C LEU A 93 -7.98 -15.36 9.55
N ASP A 94 -8.55 -14.22 9.96
CA ASP A 94 -8.33 -13.62 11.29
C ASP A 94 -8.69 -14.56 12.45
N ALA A 95 -9.67 -15.46 12.28
CA ALA A 95 -10.10 -16.40 13.32
C ALA A 95 -9.31 -17.73 13.33
N LEU A 96 -8.53 -18.01 12.27
CA LEU A 96 -7.72 -19.24 12.16
C LEU A 96 -6.25 -19.04 12.53
N PHE A 97 -5.79 -17.79 12.56
CA PHE A 97 -4.42 -17.43 12.93
C PHE A 97 -4.34 -16.64 14.25
N SER A 98 -5.46 -16.50 14.99
CA SER A 98 -5.47 -15.96 16.36
C SER A 98 -5.12 -17.02 17.40
#